data_AF-A0A426YT59-F1
#
_entry.id   AF-A0A426YT59-F1
#
_cell.length_a   1.000
_cell.length_b   1.000
_cell.length_c   1.000
_cell.angle_alpha   90.00
_cell.angle_beta   90.00
_cell.angle_gamma   90.00
#
_symmetry.space_group_name_H-M   'P 1'
#
loop_
_entity.id
_entity.type
_entity.pdbx_description
1 polymer ?
#
loop_
_entity_poly.entity_id
_entity_poly.type
_entity_poly.pdbx_seq_one_letter_code
_entity_poly.pdbx_strand_id
1 'polypeptide(L)'
;MCNSWKGPTRTSIINFLVNCNRRIVFHKSVNVSDKIHDANCIESLMDTVVEEIEPQYIVQIVTDNGANFKSDGLQLTEKRKKINLDSMCNSLHRSNAERY
;
A
#
# COMPACT_ATOMS: atom_id res chain seq x y z
N MET A 1 0.67 5.81 -3.04
CA MET A 1 0.41 5.41 -1.64
C MET A 1 -0.38 4.10 -1.65
N CYS A 2 -0.01 3.16 -0.78
CA CYS A 2 -0.62 1.84 -0.63
C CYS A 2 -0.89 1.60 0.85
N ASN A 3 -2.15 1.51 1.26
CA ASN A 3 -2.51 1.26 2.65
C ASN A 3 -3.43 0.04 2.78
N SER A 4 -3.34 -0.65 3.92
CA SER A 4 -4.16 -1.81 4.22
C SER A 4 -5.04 -1.56 5.42
N TRP A 5 -6.20 -2.20 5.43
CA TRP A 5 -7.02 -2.31 6.64
C TRP A 5 -7.75 -3.64 6.66
N LYS A 6 -7.97 -4.15 7.88
CA LYS A 6 -8.78 -5.34 8.12
C LYS A 6 -10.08 -4.93 8.77
N GLY A 7 -11.20 -5.27 8.11
CA GLY A 7 -12.53 -5.06 8.63
C GLY A 7 -12.94 -6.14 9.65
N PRO A 8 -14.04 -5.90 10.39
CA PRO A 8 -14.54 -6.81 11.42
C PRO A 8 -14.97 -8.18 10.87
N THR A 9 -15.29 -8.27 9.58
CA THR A 9 -15.69 -9.50 8.87
C THR A 9 -14.50 -10.31 8.34
N ARG A 10 -13.30 -10.13 8.91
CA ARG A 10 -12.02 -10.66 8.39
C ARG A 10 -11.70 -10.20 6.96
N THR A 11 -12.40 -9.18 6.47
CA THR A 11 -12.18 -8.65 5.14
C THR A 11 -10.88 -7.85 5.12
N SER A 12 -9.91 -8.25 4.31
CA SER A 12 -8.65 -7.53 4.12
C SER A 12 -8.72 -6.74 2.83
N ILE A 13 -8.50 -5.42 2.89
CA ILE A 13 -8.59 -4.53 1.74
C ILE A 13 -7.32 -3.71 1.63
N ILE A 14 -6.81 -3.56 0.41
CA ILE A 14 -5.68 -2.70 0.07
C ILE A 14 -6.19 -1.55 -0.80
N ASN A 15 -5.93 -0.31 -0.42
CA ASN A 15 -6.25 0.84 -1.26
C ASN A 15 -4.99 1.43 -1.88
N PHE A 16 -5.13 1.78 -3.16
CA PHE A 16 -4.13 2.49 -3.94
C PHE A 16 -4.60 3.93 -4.14
N LEU A 17 -3.78 4.85 -3.66
CA LEU A 17 -4.02 6.28 -3.74
C LEU A 17 -2.86 6.93 -4.51
N VAL A 18 -3.19 7.80 -5.45
CA VAL A 18 -2.22 8.58 -6.21
C VAL A 18 -2.15 9.98 -5.61
N ASN A 19 -0.94 10.41 -5.25
CA ASN A 19 -0.72 11.77 -4.77
C ASN A 19 -0.05 12.57 -5.89
N CYS A 20 -0.75 13.59 -6.40
CA CYS A 20 -0.25 14.48 -7.43
C CYS A 20 -0.70 15.92 -7.13
N ASN A 21 0.19 16.91 -7.27
CA ASN A 21 -0.13 18.33 -7.12
C ASN A 21 -0.87 18.68 -5.81
N ARG A 22 -0.42 18.12 -4.68
CA ARG A 22 -1.04 18.29 -3.35
C ARG A 22 -2.46 17.77 -3.23
N ARG A 23 -2.90 16.90 -4.15
CA ARG A 23 -4.19 16.21 -4.11
C ARG A 23 -3.97 14.72 -4.02
N ILE A 24 -4.82 14.06 -3.24
CA ILE A 24 -4.89 12.61 -3.18
C ILE A 24 -6.09 12.17 -4.00
N VAL A 25 -5.85 11.33 -4.99
CA VAL A 25 -6.88 10.72 -5.84
C VAL A 25 -6.94 9.24 -5.52
N PHE A 26 -8.15 8.73 -5.35
CA PHE A 26 -8.37 7.29 -5.22
C PHE A 26 -8.20 6.63 -6.59
N HIS A 27 -7.28 5.67 -6.69
CA HIS A 27 -7.04 4.91 -7.92
C HIS A 27 -7.89 3.64 -7.94
N LYS A 28 -7.69 2.75 -6.95
CA LYS A 28 -8.49 1.54 -6.78
C LYS A 28 -8.39 0.97 -5.38
N SER A 29 -9.31 0.06 -5.07
CA SER A 29 -9.29 -0.76 -3.85
C SER A 29 -9.42 -2.22 -4.24
N VAL A 30 -8.66 -3.10 -3.57
CA VAL A 30 -8.60 -4.53 -3.86
C VAL A 30 -8.92 -5.31 -2.61
N ASN A 31 -9.95 -6.15 -2.68
CA ASN A 31 -10.24 -7.15 -1.67
C ASN A 31 -9.21 -8.29 -1.77
N VAL A 32 -8.43 -8.49 -0.70
CA VAL A 32 -7.40 -9.52 -0.59
C VAL A 32 -7.72 -10.54 0.51
N SER A 33 -8.97 -10.59 0.97
CA SER A 33 -9.43 -11.54 1.99
C SER A 33 -9.20 -12.99 1.58
N ASP A 34 -9.37 -13.30 0.29
CA ASP A 34 -9.18 -14.65 -0.24
C ASP A 34 -7.72 -14.93 -0.62
N LYS A 35 -6.86 -13.92 -0.54
CA LYS A 35 -5.44 -13.98 -0.93
C LYS A 35 -4.48 -14.03 0.26
N ILE A 36 -5.00 -14.31 1.47
CA ILE A 36 -4.24 -14.33 2.74
C ILE A 36 -3.03 -15.29 2.72
N HIS A 37 -3.04 -16.30 1.85
CA HIS A 37 -1.98 -17.31 1.75
C HIS A 37 -0.92 -17.02 0.67
N ASP A 38 -1.11 -15.99 -0.15
CA ASP A 38 -0.16 -15.65 -1.21
C ASP A 38 0.89 -14.68 -0.66
N ALA A 39 2.08 -15.20 -0.38
CA ALA A 39 3.20 -14.47 0.18
C ALA A 39 3.60 -13.25 -0.65
N ASN A 40 3.31 -13.24 -1.96
CA ASN A 40 3.70 -12.18 -2.88
C ASN A 40 2.50 -11.36 -3.39
N CYS A 41 1.32 -11.52 -2.78
CA CYS A 41 0.11 -10.83 -3.23
C CYS A 41 0.27 -9.31 -3.26
N ILE A 42 0.92 -8.72 -2.24
CA ILE A 42 1.04 -7.26 -2.14
C ILE A 42 2.03 -6.74 -3.19
N GLU A 43 3.18 -7.41 -3.35
CA GLU A 43 4.16 -7.09 -4.39
C GLU A 43 3.50 -7.09 -5.78
N SER A 44 2.79 -8.16 -6.13
CA SER A 44 2.11 -8.30 -7.43
C SER A 44 1.08 -7.19 -7.67
N LEU A 45 0.32 -6.81 -6.64
CA LEU A 45 -0.64 -5.72 -6.74
C LEU A 45 0.02 -4.36 -6.92
N MET A 46 1.12 -4.09 -6.21
CA MET A 46 1.90 -2.86 -6.41
C MET A 46 2.50 -2.81 -7.80
N ASP A 47 3.07 -3.92 -8.28
CA ASP A 47 3.67 -4.01 -9.62
C ASP A 47 2.63 -3.74 -10.71
N THR A 48 1.42 -4.29 -10.56
CA THR A 48 0.28 -4.03 -11.45
C THR A 48 -0.08 -2.55 -11.47
N VAL A 49 -0.15 -1.90 -10.30
CA VAL A 49 -0.45 -0.46 -10.20
C VAL A 49 0.65 0.39 -10.83
N VAL A 50 1.91 -0.02 -10.69
CA VAL A 50 3.04 0.68 -11.30
C VAL A 50 2.97 0.62 -12.83
N GLU A 51 2.58 -0.52 -13.40
CA GLU A 51 2.36 -0.63 -14.84
C GLU A 51 1.12 0.17 -15.31
N GLU A 52 0.02 0.15 -14.57
CA GLU A 52 -1.20 0.90 -14.89
C GLU A 52 -0.98 2.43 -14.92
N ILE A 53 -0.19 2.96 -13.99
CA ILE A 53 0.14 4.39 -13.91
C ILE A 53 1.33 4.74 -14.80
N GLU A 54 2.08 3.73 -15.21
CA GLU A 54 3.38 3.78 -15.88
C GLU A 54 4.55 4.27 -14.97
N PRO A 55 5.71 3.58 -14.99
CA PRO A 55 6.81 3.87 -14.07
C PRO A 55 7.37 5.30 -14.17
N GLN A 56 7.33 5.93 -15.35
CA GLN A 56 7.83 7.29 -15.58
C GLN A 56 7.08 8.37 -14.80
N TYR A 57 5.83 8.11 -14.41
CA TYR A 57 5.00 9.05 -13.65
C TYR A 57 5.08 8.80 -12.14
N ILE A 58 5.82 7.79 -11.70
CA ILE A 58 5.95 7.41 -10.29
C ILE A 58 7.29 7.87 -9.75
N VAL A 59 7.24 8.88 -8.88
CA VAL A 59 8.41 9.37 -8.14
C VAL A 59 8.67 8.52 -6.90
N GLN A 60 7.60 8.09 -6.23
CA GLN A 60 7.68 7.43 -4.93
C GLN A 60 6.46 6.56 -4.67
N ILE A 61 6.70 5.42 -4.01
CA ILE A 61 5.67 4.59 -3.41
C ILE A 61 5.78 4.73 -1.89
N VAL A 62 4.65 5.06 -1.26
CA VAL A 62 4.52 5.12 0.19
C VAL A 62 3.63 3.96 0.62
N THR A 63 4.12 3.08 1.48
CA THR A 63 3.40 1.87 1.91
C THR A 63 3.03 1.92 3.39
N ASP A 64 2.07 1.08 3.79
CA ASP A 64 1.74 0.82 5.18
C ASP A 64 2.97 0.35 5.99
N ASN A 65 2.95 0.53 7.31
CA ASN A 65 4.05 0.12 8.20
C ASN A 65 4.07 -1.38 8.49
N GLY A 66 3.08 -2.13 8.01
CA GLY A 66 3.03 -3.58 8.13
C GLY A 66 4.27 -4.26 7.53
N ALA A 67 4.78 -5.29 8.21
CA ALA A 67 6.01 -5.98 7.80
C ALA A 67 5.96 -6.49 6.34
N ASN A 68 4.81 -7.02 5.91
CA ASN A 68 4.61 -7.50 4.54
C ASN A 68 4.75 -6.36 3.52
N PHE A 69 4.19 -5.18 3.80
CA PHE A 69 4.26 -4.02 2.91
C PHE A 69 5.69 -3.47 2.76
N LYS A 70 6.49 -3.57 3.83
CA LYS A 70 7.91 -3.21 3.77
C LYS A 70 8.70 -4.22 2.95
N SER A 71 8.56 -5.51 3.25
CA SER A 71 9.24 -6.59 2.53
C SER A 71 8.94 -6.55 1.04
N ASP A 72 7.66 -6.45 0.68
CA ASP A 72 7.21 -6.49 -0.71
C ASP A 72 7.51 -5.18 -1.44
N GLY A 73 7.45 -4.05 -0.73
CA GLY A 73 7.89 -2.77 -1.27
C GLY A 73 9.39 -2.77 -1.60
N LEU A 74 10.22 -3.40 -0.77
CA LEU A 74 11.67 -3.51 -1.01
C LEU A 74 11.94 -4.37 -2.25
N GLN A 75 11.30 -5.53 -2.37
CA GLN A 75 11.38 -6.40 -3.55
C GLN A 75 11.00 -5.63 -4.84
N LEU A 76 9.94 -4.83 -4.78
CA LEU A 76 9.52 -3.99 -5.90
C LEU A 76 10.58 -2.95 -6.28
N THR A 77 11.24 -2.30 -5.31
CA THR A 77 12.32 -1.34 -5.60
C THR A 77 13.57 -1.98 -6.17
N GLU A 78 13.89 -3.21 -5.79
CA GLU A 78 14.97 -3.99 -6.40
C GLU A 78 14.66 -4.29 -7.88
N LYS A 79 13.41 -4.67 -8.17
CA LYS A 79 12.91 -4.87 -9.53
C LYS A 79 12.90 -3.56 -10.34
N ARG A 80 12.61 -2.43 -9.69
CA ARG A 80 12.41 -1.12 -10.33
C ARG A 80 13.34 -0.05 -9.76
N LYS A 81 14.60 -0.07 -10.20
CA LYS A 81 15.71 0.80 -9.74
C LYS A 81 15.47 2.33 -9.74
N LYS A 82 14.38 2.83 -10.32
CA LYS A 82 14.05 4.26 -10.42
C LYS A 82 12.98 4.72 -9.41
N ILE A 83 12.38 3.80 -8.66
CA ILE A 83 11.28 4.11 -7.74
C ILE A 83 11.81 4.10 -6.32
N ASN A 84 11.49 5.16 -5.56
CA ASN A 84 11.78 5.22 -4.13
C ASN A 84 10.65 4.60 -3.31
N LEU A 85 10.99 3.97 -2.18
CA LEU A 85 10.04 3.42 -1.22
C LEU A 85 10.15 4.15 0.11
N ASP A 86 9.02 4.64 0.61
CA ASP A 86 8.87 5.10 1.99
C ASP A 86 7.78 4.28 2.69
N SER A 87 7.92 4.14 4.01
CA SER A 87 6.88 3.57 4.86
C SER A 87 6.20 4.68 5.65
N MET A 88 4.88 4.62 5.80
CA MET A 88 4.16 5.57 6.64
C MET A 88 4.67 5.47 8.09
N CYS A 89 5.09 6.61 8.66
CA CYS A 89 5.35 6.70 10.09
C CYS A 89 4.04 6.50 10.87
N ASN A 90 4.02 5.55 11.81
CA ASN A 90 2.93 5.43 12.77
C ASN A 90 2.94 6.65 13.72
N SER A 91 2.23 7.72 13.39
CA SER A 91 1.98 8.85 14.31
C SER A 91 0.63 8.77 15.03
N LEU A 92 0.03 7.58 15.14
CA LEU A 92 -1.22 7.38 15.89
C LEU A 92 -1.08 6.27 16.92
N HIS A 93 -0.44 6.58 18.05
CA HIS A 93 -1.01 6.16 19.33
C HIS A 93 -2.36 6.87 19.49
N ARG A 94 -3.43 6.32 18.88
CA ARG A 94 -4.79 6.72 19.24
C ARG A 94 -5.24 5.83 20.39
N SER A 95 -4.84 6.21 21.60
CA SER A 95 -5.70 6.10 22.77
C SER A 95 -7.02 6.79 22.42
N ASN A 96 -8.02 6.04 21.98
CA ASN A 96 -9.42 6.49 21.84
C ASN A 96 -10.37 5.27 21.76
N ALA A 97 -10.06 4.21 22.52
CA ALA A 97 -11.03 3.14 22.81
C ALA A 97 -11.84 3.40 24.09
N GLU A 98 -11.65 4.56 24.73
CA GLU A 98 -12.45 5.03 25.87
C GLU A 98 -13.01 6.41 25.54
N ARG A 99 -14.10 6.45 24.76
CA ARG A 99 -15.11 7.52 24.68
C ARG A 99 -16.00 7.16 23.50
N TYR A 100 -16.93 6.25 23.74
CA TYR A 100 -18.39 6.36 23.54
C TYR A 100 -19.00 5.01 23.91
#